data_AF-A0AAV9NHW9-F1
#
_entry.id   AF-A0AAV9NHW9-F1
#
_cell.length_a   1.000
_cell.length_b   1.000
_cell.length_c   1.000
_cell.angle_alpha   90.00
_cell.angle_beta   90.00
_cell.angle_gamma   90.00
#
_symmetry.space_group_name_H-M   'P 1'
#
loop_
_entity.id
_entity.type
_entity.pdbx_description
1 polymer ?
#
loop_
_entity_poly.entity_id
_entity_poly.type
_entity_poly.pdbx_seq_one_letter_code
_entity_poly.pdbx_strand_id
1 'polypeptide(L)'
;MDSSRSLISQSCWPFQCSYKYTYNDLPILFFLHPNKISAENHTHKKIYFQGLAIYTGVYSRENLLQLVLGPFGLSLNAAVTWSVIIGGYYLSLYVVVAHLIVQVLSAPLYLFDASSVGFLFVGPSIGGFVSPVTMGLISEPVIRFCIRKNNGVYEPEYRLLLCPIGLLMVVGFIPGGHVAQNYSSVYLGAFLHALGLFGITFVLCPDA
;
A
#
# COMPACT_ATOMS: atom_id res chain seq x y z
N MET A 1 29.16 -30.08 -19.25
CA MET A 1 28.08 -30.26 -20.24
C MET A 1 26.79 -30.49 -19.46
N ASP A 2 26.39 -29.53 -18.61
CA ASP A 2 25.47 -28.41 -18.91
C ASP A 2 24.13 -28.90 -19.53
N SER A 3 23.23 -29.33 -18.65
CA SER A 3 21.80 -29.54 -18.92
C SER A 3 21.00 -28.48 -18.14
N SER A 4 21.40 -27.22 -18.30
CA SER A 4 20.82 -26.06 -17.61
C SER A 4 20.42 -24.96 -18.59
N ARG A 5 19.86 -25.35 -19.75
CA ARG A 5 19.35 -24.40 -20.76
C ARG A 5 18.18 -24.99 -21.53
N SER A 6 16.94 -24.80 -21.07
CA SER A 6 15.79 -24.88 -21.99
C SER A 6 14.46 -24.30 -21.52
N LEU A 7 14.32 -23.60 -20.37
CA LEU A 7 13.07 -22.89 -20.04
C LEU A 7 13.28 -21.52 -19.35
N ILE A 8 14.25 -20.74 -19.80
CA ILE A 8 14.27 -19.28 -19.60
C ILE A 8 14.33 -18.63 -20.98
N SER A 9 13.28 -18.86 -21.75
CA SER A 9 12.92 -17.98 -22.86
C SER A 9 11.53 -17.49 -22.54
N GLN A 10 11.44 -16.29 -21.96
CA GLN A 10 10.43 -15.28 -22.31
C GLN A 10 11.02 -13.91 -21.94
N SER A 11 11.32 -13.17 -23.00
CA SER A 11 11.39 -11.72 -23.06
C SER A 11 10.26 -11.06 -22.25
N CYS A 12 10.56 -10.64 -21.02
CA CYS A 12 9.67 -9.79 -20.23
C CYS A 12 10.51 -8.70 -19.57
N TRP A 13 10.09 -7.46 -19.80
CA TRP A 13 10.50 -6.23 -19.11
C TRP A 13 10.64 -6.43 -17.59
N PRO A 14 11.40 -5.58 -16.86
CA PRO A 14 11.84 -5.85 -15.49
C PRO A 14 10.75 -5.91 -14.40
N PHE A 15 9.46 -5.99 -14.75
CA PHE A 15 8.34 -6.00 -13.81
C PHE A 15 7.54 -7.31 -13.72
N GLN A 16 7.76 -8.28 -14.61
CA GLN A 16 6.97 -9.53 -14.61
C GLN A 16 7.80 -10.73 -14.10
N CYS A 17 8.09 -10.78 -12.79
CA CYS A 17 8.54 -12.03 -12.16
C CYS A 17 7.32 -12.87 -11.78
N SER A 18 6.95 -13.83 -12.65
CA SER A 18 5.98 -14.87 -12.30
C SER A 18 6.64 -15.86 -11.32
N TYR A 19 6.32 -15.75 -10.04
CA TYR A 19 6.77 -16.70 -9.03
C TYR A 19 5.76 -17.87 -8.96
N LYS A 20 6.20 -19.09 -9.25
CA LYS A 20 5.41 -20.29 -8.97
C LYS A 20 5.43 -20.56 -7.46
N TYR A 21 4.34 -20.27 -6.77
CA TYR A 21 4.18 -20.61 -5.36
C TYR A 21 3.67 -22.06 -5.25
N THR A 22 4.51 -22.95 -4.72
CA THR A 22 4.09 -24.32 -4.39
C THR A 22 3.21 -24.27 -3.15
N TYR A 23 1.99 -24.81 -3.26
CA TYR A 23 0.87 -24.56 -2.36
C TYR A 23 1.02 -25.10 -0.93
N ASN A 24 1.99 -25.99 -0.69
CA ASN A 24 2.16 -26.68 0.59
C ASN A 24 2.85 -25.85 1.69
N ASP A 25 3.26 -24.61 1.41
CA ASP A 25 4.08 -23.79 2.31
C ASP A 25 3.30 -22.60 2.96
N LEU A 26 1.96 -22.54 2.91
CA LEU A 26 1.19 -21.27 3.07
C LEU A 26 0.12 -21.17 4.20
N PRO A 27 0.36 -21.65 5.44
CA PRO A 27 -0.26 -20.92 6.57
C PRO A 27 0.67 -20.56 7.73
N ILE A 28 1.89 -21.10 7.82
CA ILE A 28 2.73 -20.95 9.04
C ILE A 28 4.16 -20.44 8.71
N LEU A 29 4.49 -20.27 7.44
CA LEU A 29 5.88 -20.24 7.00
C LEU A 29 6.54 -18.84 7.03
N PHE A 30 5.78 -17.77 7.29
CA PHE A 30 6.36 -16.47 7.70
C PHE A 30 7.06 -16.57 9.07
N PHE A 31 6.70 -17.57 9.90
CA PHE A 31 7.31 -17.80 11.20
C PHE A 31 8.33 -18.96 11.25
N LEU A 32 8.42 -19.85 10.25
CA LEU A 32 9.26 -21.06 10.37
C LEU A 32 10.24 -21.40 9.24
N HIS A 33 10.18 -20.80 8.05
CA HIS A 33 11.17 -21.18 7.02
C HIS A 33 11.54 -20.03 6.06
N PRO A 34 12.53 -19.20 6.42
CA PRO A 34 13.00 -18.08 5.60
C PRO A 34 13.82 -18.48 4.35
N ASN A 35 13.86 -19.76 3.97
CA ASN A 35 14.99 -20.31 3.22
C ASN A 35 14.68 -20.80 1.79
N LYS A 36 13.81 -20.12 1.04
CA LYS A 36 13.62 -20.43 -0.39
C LYS A 36 13.72 -19.22 -1.33
N ILE A 37 14.18 -18.07 -0.85
CA ILE A 37 14.52 -16.92 -1.70
C ILE A 37 15.94 -16.46 -1.32
N SER A 38 16.95 -17.23 -1.71
CA SER A 38 18.34 -16.79 -1.71
C SER A 38 19.11 -17.76 -2.59
N ALA A 39 19.19 -17.45 -3.89
CA ALA A 39 20.27 -17.95 -4.70
C ALA A 39 21.58 -17.37 -4.13
N GLU A 40 22.36 -18.26 -3.53
CA GLU A 40 23.81 -18.19 -3.31
C GLU A 40 24.40 -16.91 -2.69
N ASN A 41 24.29 -16.79 -1.37
CA ASN A 41 25.39 -16.34 -0.51
C ASN A 41 25.19 -17.03 0.83
N HIS A 42 26.11 -17.92 1.23
CA HIS A 42 26.05 -18.67 2.48
C HIS A 42 26.18 -17.75 3.70
N THR A 43 25.08 -17.08 4.06
CA THR A 43 24.95 -16.37 5.32
C THR A 43 24.40 -17.34 6.35
N HIS A 44 25.25 -17.76 7.29
CA HIS A 44 24.86 -18.63 8.40
C HIS A 44 23.67 -17.99 9.15
N LYS A 45 22.58 -18.76 9.35
CA LYS A 45 21.37 -18.28 10.03
C LYS A 45 21.77 -17.69 11.39
N LYS A 46 21.64 -16.37 11.54
CA LYS A 46 21.97 -15.68 12.79
C LYS A 46 20.96 -16.11 13.86
N ILE A 47 21.45 -16.40 15.07
CA ILE A 47 20.61 -16.61 16.26
C ILE A 47 19.73 -15.36 16.45
N TYR A 48 18.51 -15.49 16.98
CA TYR A 48 17.57 -14.35 17.13
C TYR A 48 18.23 -13.10 17.74
N PHE A 49 19.00 -13.27 18.82
CA PHE A 49 19.76 -12.20 19.45
C PHE A 49 20.94 -11.67 18.62
N GLN A 50 21.54 -12.50 17.75
CA GLN A 50 22.57 -12.10 16.79
C GLN A 50 21.97 -11.36 15.57
N GLY A 51 20.70 -11.59 15.26
CA GLY A 51 19.93 -10.84 14.26
C GLY A 51 19.48 -9.47 14.77
N LEU A 52 19.25 -9.33 16.07
CA LEU A 52 18.95 -8.06 16.75
C LEU A 52 20.20 -7.20 17.04
N ALA A 53 21.40 -7.65 16.65
CA ALA A 53 22.61 -6.89 16.84
C ALA A 53 22.50 -5.54 16.09
N ILE A 54 22.60 -4.43 16.83
CA ILE A 54 22.49 -3.05 16.32
C ILE A 54 23.48 -2.78 15.18
N TYR A 55 24.63 -3.46 15.20
CA TYR A 55 25.64 -3.35 14.16
C TYR A 55 26.02 -4.74 13.64
N THR A 56 25.56 -5.06 12.43
CA THR A 56 25.82 -6.32 11.74
C THR A 56 26.90 -6.23 10.65
N GLY A 57 27.66 -5.12 10.61
CA GLY A 57 28.71 -4.87 9.62
C GLY A 57 28.19 -4.24 8.31
N VAL A 58 29.12 -4.00 7.37
CA VAL A 58 28.82 -3.41 6.06
C VAL A 58 28.30 -4.51 5.12
N TYR A 59 27.02 -4.43 4.75
CA TYR A 59 26.36 -5.41 3.88
C TYR A 59 26.65 -5.22 2.39
N SER A 60 26.84 -3.97 1.93
CA SER A 60 27.21 -3.68 0.54
C SER A 60 28.25 -2.56 0.49
N ARG A 61 29.28 -2.71 -0.35
CA ARG A 61 30.36 -1.71 -0.56
C ARG A 61 30.11 -0.89 -1.81
N GLU A 62 28.88 -0.42 -1.99
CA GLU A 62 28.49 0.34 -3.17
C GLU A 62 28.72 1.83 -2.96
N ASN A 63 28.95 2.56 -4.05
CA ASN A 63 29.16 3.99 -3.98
C ASN A 63 27.90 4.65 -3.42
N LEU A 64 28.03 5.44 -2.35
CA LEU A 64 26.89 6.15 -1.74
C LEU A 64 26.15 7.02 -2.76
N LEU A 65 26.87 7.65 -3.68
CA LEU A 65 26.28 8.45 -4.76
C LEU A 65 25.44 7.60 -5.72
N GLN A 66 25.84 6.36 -6.00
CA GLN A 66 25.06 5.45 -6.85
C GLN A 66 23.77 5.01 -6.16
N LEU A 67 23.80 4.80 -4.83
CA LEU A 67 22.60 4.48 -4.05
C LEU A 67 21.63 5.66 -3.98
N VAL A 68 22.15 6.89 -3.83
CA VAL A 68 21.34 8.13 -3.81
C VAL A 68 20.75 8.44 -5.18
N LEU A 69 21.50 8.22 -6.26
CA LEU A 69 21.04 8.48 -7.63
C LEU A 69 20.16 7.35 -8.21
N GLY A 70 20.22 6.14 -7.66
CA GLY A 70 19.41 4.98 -8.03
C GLY A 70 17.90 5.26 -8.19
N PRO A 71 17.20 5.84 -7.19
CA PRO A 71 15.77 6.14 -7.30
C PRO A 71 15.45 7.16 -8.41
N PHE A 72 16.34 8.10 -8.70
CA PHE A 72 16.15 9.04 -9.80
C PHE A 72 16.30 8.36 -11.16
N GLY A 73 17.24 7.42 -11.31
CA GLY A 73 17.33 6.58 -12.50
C GLY A 73 16.09 5.71 -12.72
N LEU A 74 15.52 5.17 -11.63
CA LEU A 74 14.31 4.35 -11.67
C LEU A 74 13.05 5.18 -12.03
N SER A 75 13.02 6.47 -11.64
CA SER A 75 11.91 7.38 -11.93
C SER A 75 11.70 7.69 -13.42
N LEU A 76 12.69 7.41 -14.28
CA LEU A 76 12.58 7.51 -15.74
C LEU A 76 11.70 6.41 -16.34
N ASN A 77 11.41 5.35 -15.57
CA ASN A 77 10.49 4.32 -16.01
C ASN A 77 9.05 4.80 -15.90
N ALA A 78 8.31 4.79 -17.01
CA ALA A 78 6.93 5.28 -17.07
C ALA A 78 5.98 4.62 -16.05
N ALA A 79 6.17 3.33 -15.73
CA ALA A 79 5.35 2.65 -14.72
C ALA A 79 5.59 3.24 -13.33
N VAL A 80 6.86 3.51 -12.98
CA VAL A 80 7.25 4.09 -11.70
C VAL A 80 6.79 5.55 -11.61
N THR A 81 6.99 6.33 -12.68
CA THR A 81 6.50 7.71 -12.74
C THR A 81 4.98 7.78 -12.54
N TRP A 82 4.24 6.87 -13.15
CA TRP A 82 2.77 6.81 -13.02
C TRP A 82 2.34 6.56 -11.58
N SER A 83 2.94 5.58 -10.88
CA SER A 83 2.64 5.31 -9.48
C SER A 83 2.95 6.52 -8.58
N VAL A 84 4.03 7.25 -8.84
CA VAL A 84 4.36 8.48 -8.11
C VAL A 84 3.35 9.59 -8.36
N ILE A 85 2.92 9.80 -9.61
CA ILE A 85 1.91 10.81 -9.97
C ILE A 85 0.57 10.49 -9.29
N ILE A 86 0.12 9.25 -9.37
CA ILE A 86 -1.15 8.82 -8.78
C ILE A 86 -1.11 8.91 -7.26
N GLY A 87 -0.03 8.41 -6.64
CA GLY A 87 0.19 8.54 -5.19
C GLY A 87 0.19 10.00 -4.73
N GLY A 88 0.91 10.87 -5.45
CA GLY A 88 0.94 12.31 -5.18
C GLY A 88 -0.41 13.00 -5.38
N TYR A 89 -1.14 12.63 -6.43
CA TYR A 89 -2.48 13.16 -6.71
C TYR A 89 -3.44 12.88 -5.56
N TYR A 90 -3.54 11.63 -5.11
CA TYR A 90 -4.42 11.26 -4.00
C TYR A 90 -3.99 11.89 -2.67
N LEU A 91 -2.69 11.98 -2.39
CA LEU A 91 -2.18 12.69 -1.22
C LEU A 91 -2.55 14.18 -1.26
N SER A 92 -2.43 14.82 -2.43
CA SER A 92 -2.79 16.23 -2.59
C SER A 92 -4.30 16.47 -2.40
N LEU A 93 -5.15 15.59 -2.95
CA LEU A 93 -6.61 15.66 -2.76
C LEU A 93 -6.98 15.55 -1.28
N TYR A 94 -6.33 14.66 -0.54
CA TYR A 94 -6.55 14.55 0.90
C TYR A 94 -6.22 15.85 1.64
N VAL A 95 -5.04 16.43 1.37
CA VAL A 95 -4.62 17.68 1.99
C VAL A 95 -5.59 18.81 1.66
N VAL A 96 -6.04 18.93 0.40
CA VAL A 96 -7.01 19.94 -0.01
C VAL A 96 -8.33 19.79 0.76
N VAL A 97 -8.88 18.57 0.86
CA VAL A 97 -10.13 18.33 1.60
C VAL A 97 -9.98 18.65 3.08
N ALA A 98 -8.85 18.27 3.70
CA ALA A 98 -8.58 18.61 5.09
C ALA A 98 -8.58 20.13 5.34
N HIS A 99 -7.99 20.91 4.43
CA HIS A 99 -7.99 22.37 4.53
C HIS A 99 -9.39 22.97 4.31
N LEU A 100 -10.15 22.46 3.34
CA LEU A 100 -11.51 22.93 3.05
C LEU A 100 -12.46 22.72 4.23
N ILE A 101 -12.36 21.58 4.92
CA ILE A 101 -13.20 21.28 6.09
C ILE A 101 -12.97 22.29 7.21
N VAL A 102 -11.72 22.64 7.51
CA VAL A 102 -11.41 23.64 8.54
C VAL A 102 -12.03 24.99 8.17
N GLN A 103 -11.95 25.41 6.91
CA GLN A 103 -12.53 26.66 6.44
C GLN A 103 -14.06 26.66 6.52
N VAL A 104 -14.71 25.57 6.12
CA VAL A 104 -16.19 25.43 6.16
C VAL A 104 -16.70 25.39 7.60
N LEU A 105 -16.01 24.70 8.52
CA LEU A 105 -16.43 24.60 9.92
C LEU A 105 -16.17 25.87 10.73
N SER A 106 -15.16 26.66 10.34
CA SER A 106 -14.86 27.96 10.94
C SER A 106 -15.74 29.09 10.38
N ALA A 107 -16.49 28.82 9.31
CA ALA A 107 -17.40 29.79 8.74
C ALA A 107 -18.50 30.18 9.77
N PRO A 108 -19.05 31.40 9.68
CA PRO A 108 -20.00 31.93 10.66
C PRO A 108 -21.31 31.13 10.81
N LEU A 109 -21.55 30.13 9.95
CA LEU A 109 -22.72 29.25 10.02
C LEU A 109 -22.53 28.10 11.03
N TYR A 110 -21.31 27.65 11.26
CA TYR A 110 -21.00 26.58 12.21
C TYR A 110 -20.30 27.09 13.48
N LEU A 111 -19.46 28.13 13.36
CA LEU A 111 -18.74 28.77 14.47
C LEU A 111 -18.04 27.76 15.41
N PHE A 112 -17.44 26.71 14.85
CA PHE A 112 -16.73 25.73 15.66
C PHE A 112 -15.40 26.29 16.18
N ASP A 113 -15.15 26.07 17.46
CA ASP A 113 -13.84 26.29 18.06
C ASP A 113 -12.80 25.28 17.53
N ALA A 114 -11.52 25.66 17.56
CA ALA A 114 -10.42 24.83 17.07
C ALA A 114 -10.37 23.45 17.74
N SER A 115 -10.74 23.37 19.02
CA SER A 115 -10.83 22.11 19.76
C SER A 115 -11.88 21.16 19.17
N SER A 116 -13.04 21.69 18.80
CA SER A 116 -14.17 20.93 18.24
C SER A 116 -13.88 20.45 16.81
N VAL A 117 -13.21 21.27 16.01
CA VAL A 117 -12.73 20.87 14.68
C VAL A 117 -11.74 19.70 14.80
N GLY A 118 -10.82 19.76 15.77
CA GLY A 118 -9.87 18.68 16.05
C GLY A 118 -10.56 17.34 16.36
N PHE A 119 -11.64 17.36 17.16
CA PHE A 119 -12.41 16.15 17.44
C PHE A 119 -13.08 15.54 16.20
N LEU A 120 -13.48 16.35 15.21
CA LEU A 120 -14.05 15.85 13.95
C LEU A 120 -13.00 15.14 13.07
N PHE A 121 -11.71 15.50 13.18
CA PHE A 121 -10.60 14.81 12.48
C PHE A 121 -10.22 13.45 13.08
N VAL A 122 -10.75 13.10 14.25
CA VAL A 122 -10.56 11.77 14.85
C VAL A 122 -11.17 10.68 13.96
N GLY A 123 -12.34 10.93 13.35
CA GLY A 123 -12.98 9.99 12.43
C GLY A 123 -12.09 9.62 11.23
N PRO A 124 -11.63 10.61 10.44
CA PRO A 124 -10.64 10.44 9.38
C PRO A 124 -9.38 9.69 9.83
N SER A 125 -8.86 10.00 11.02
CA SER A 125 -7.69 9.32 11.59
C SER A 125 -7.95 7.83 11.82
N ILE A 126 -9.10 7.48 12.38
CA ILE A 126 -9.50 6.08 12.58
C ILE A 126 -9.66 5.36 11.24
N GLY A 127 -10.28 5.98 10.23
CA GLY A 127 -10.40 5.43 8.88
C GLY A 127 -9.04 5.11 8.26
N GLY A 128 -8.07 6.02 8.43
CA GLY A 128 -6.69 5.85 7.99
C GLY A 128 -5.91 4.75 8.72
N PHE A 129 -6.17 4.50 10.01
CA PHE A 129 -5.54 3.41 10.77
C PHE A 129 -6.17 2.05 10.50
N VAL A 130 -7.49 1.99 10.36
CA VAL A 130 -8.22 0.73 10.14
C VAL A 130 -8.00 0.19 8.73
N SER A 131 -7.78 1.07 7.75
CA SER A 131 -7.61 0.62 6.36
C SER A 131 -6.37 -0.24 6.11
N PRO A 132 -5.15 0.12 6.53
CA PRO A 132 -3.97 -0.71 6.33
C PRO A 132 -4.07 -2.07 7.02
N VAL A 133 -4.67 -2.10 8.21
CA VAL A 133 -4.88 -3.35 8.97
C VAL A 133 -5.84 -4.27 8.22
N THR A 134 -6.98 -3.74 7.77
CA THR A 134 -7.96 -4.54 7.01
C THR A 134 -7.42 -4.98 5.66
N MET A 135 -6.69 -4.11 4.95
CA MET A 135 -6.02 -4.44 3.70
C MET A 135 -5.04 -5.60 3.86
N GLY A 136 -4.15 -5.56 4.86
CA GLY A 136 -3.17 -6.62 5.10
C GLY A 136 -3.81 -7.97 5.45
N LEU A 137 -4.98 -7.96 6.10
CA LEU A 137 -5.73 -9.18 6.42
C LEU A 137 -6.48 -9.76 5.22
N ILE A 138 -6.91 -8.92 4.26
CA ILE A 138 -7.73 -9.33 3.12
C ILE A 138 -6.86 -9.67 1.89
N SER A 139 -5.76 -8.98 1.69
CA SER A 139 -4.91 -9.14 0.49
C SER A 139 -4.32 -10.54 0.37
N GLU A 140 -3.70 -11.03 1.45
CA GLU A 140 -3.08 -12.35 1.53
C GLU A 140 -4.03 -13.51 1.18
N PRO A 141 -5.22 -13.66 1.81
CA PRO A 141 -6.12 -14.77 1.49
C PRO A 141 -6.71 -14.67 0.08
N VAL A 142 -7.00 -13.47 -0.43
CA VAL A 142 -7.54 -13.27 -1.78
C VAL A 142 -6.51 -13.69 -2.82
N ILE A 143 -5.26 -13.24 -2.67
CA ILE A 143 -4.16 -13.64 -3.56
C ILE A 143 -3.94 -15.15 -3.51
N ARG A 144 -3.91 -15.74 -2.31
CA ARG A 144 -3.78 -17.19 -2.12
C ARG A 144 -4.89 -17.96 -2.81
N PHE A 145 -6.13 -17.48 -2.76
CA PHE A 145 -7.26 -18.09 -3.43
C PHE A 145 -7.09 -18.07 -4.96
N CYS A 146 -6.68 -16.93 -5.53
CA CYS A 146 -6.41 -16.81 -6.97
C CYS A 146 -5.26 -17.74 -7.41
N ILE A 147 -4.19 -17.85 -6.62
CA ILE A 147 -3.09 -18.77 -6.88
C ILE A 147 -3.56 -20.25 -6.86
N ARG A 148 -4.46 -20.66 -5.93
CA ARG A 148 -5.03 -22.03 -5.92
C ARG A 148 -5.71 -22.33 -7.24
N LYS A 149 -6.47 -21.35 -7.73
CA LYS A 149 -7.28 -21.47 -8.93
C LYS A 149 -6.43 -21.45 -10.20
N ASN A 150 -5.27 -20.76 -10.18
CA ASN A 150 -4.36 -20.66 -11.31
C ASN A 150 -3.15 -21.61 -11.24
N ASN A 151 -3.36 -22.83 -10.71
CA ASN A 151 -2.33 -23.89 -10.67
C ASN A 151 -1.00 -23.49 -9.99
N GLY A 152 -1.04 -22.61 -8.99
CA GLY A 152 0.16 -22.18 -8.27
C GLY A 152 0.96 -21.05 -8.94
N VAL A 153 0.47 -20.46 -10.03
CA VAL A 153 1.11 -19.32 -10.69
C VAL A 153 0.63 -18.02 -10.05
N TYR A 154 1.56 -17.22 -9.53
CA TYR A 154 1.27 -15.87 -9.06
C TYR A 154 1.45 -14.87 -10.21
N GLU A 155 0.44 -14.04 -10.36
CA GLU A 155 0.35 -12.95 -11.31
C GLU A 155 0.20 -11.65 -10.51
N PRO A 156 1.00 -10.60 -10.82
CA PRO A 156 0.92 -9.32 -10.11
C PRO A 156 -0.47 -8.66 -10.20
N GLU A 157 -1.26 -9.01 -11.21
CA GLU A 157 -2.60 -8.48 -11.47
C GLU A 157 -3.61 -8.86 -10.37
N TYR A 158 -3.34 -9.88 -9.55
CA TYR A 158 -4.23 -10.26 -8.45
C TYR A 158 -4.36 -9.19 -7.37
N ARG A 159 -3.42 -8.25 -7.30
CA ARG A 159 -3.52 -7.10 -6.40
C ARG A 159 -4.59 -6.10 -6.83
N LEU A 160 -4.82 -6.00 -8.14
CA LEU A 160 -5.85 -5.13 -8.71
C LEU A 160 -7.27 -5.58 -8.31
N LEU A 161 -7.46 -6.84 -7.91
CA LEU A 161 -8.75 -7.37 -7.46
C LEU A 161 -9.29 -6.66 -6.20
N LEU A 162 -8.43 -5.99 -5.44
CA LEU A 162 -8.83 -5.22 -4.26
C LEU A 162 -9.19 -3.76 -4.59
N CYS A 163 -8.84 -3.28 -5.78
CA CYS A 163 -9.13 -1.91 -6.24
C CYS A 163 -10.62 -1.53 -6.24
N PRO A 164 -11.58 -2.42 -6.56
CA PRO A 164 -13.02 -2.09 -6.50
C PRO A 164 -13.51 -1.66 -5.11
N ILE A 165 -12.87 -2.13 -4.04
CA ILE A 165 -13.19 -1.69 -2.66
C ILE A 165 -12.87 -0.20 -2.49
N GLY A 166 -11.91 0.31 -3.27
CA GLY A 166 -11.59 1.73 -3.36
C GLY A 166 -12.74 2.62 -3.83
N LEU A 167 -13.81 2.08 -4.43
CA LEU A 167 -15.01 2.86 -4.78
C LEU A 167 -15.70 3.47 -3.55
N LEU A 168 -15.44 2.95 -2.35
CA LEU A 168 -15.85 3.58 -1.09
C LEU A 168 -15.35 5.02 -0.95
N MET A 169 -14.25 5.36 -1.62
CA MET A 169 -13.74 6.73 -1.72
C MET A 169 -14.81 7.68 -2.28
N VAL A 170 -15.44 7.30 -3.40
CA VAL A 170 -16.45 8.11 -4.08
C VAL A 170 -17.69 8.25 -3.20
N VAL A 171 -18.08 7.16 -2.54
CA VAL A 171 -19.20 7.13 -1.58
C VAL A 171 -18.91 7.95 -0.32
N GLY A 172 -17.65 8.14 0.05
CA GLY A 172 -17.26 9.04 1.14
C GLY A 172 -17.29 10.51 0.72
N PHE A 173 -16.54 10.87 -0.32
CA PHE A 173 -16.34 12.28 -0.67
C PHE A 173 -17.54 12.95 -1.33
N ILE A 174 -18.27 12.27 -2.23
CA ILE A 174 -19.39 12.91 -2.95
C ILE A 174 -20.56 13.25 -2.01
N PRO A 175 -21.09 12.31 -1.21
CA PRO A 175 -22.10 12.64 -0.21
C PRO A 175 -21.54 13.55 0.88
N GLY A 176 -20.26 13.44 1.25
CA GLY A 176 -19.62 14.34 2.21
C GLY A 176 -19.65 15.80 1.75
N GLY A 177 -19.37 16.05 0.47
CA GLY A 177 -19.50 17.36 -0.15
C GLY A 177 -20.95 17.87 -0.16
N HIS A 178 -21.92 17.00 -0.46
CA HIS A 178 -23.34 17.36 -0.41
C HIS A 178 -23.80 17.72 1.02
N VAL A 179 -23.35 16.98 2.04
CA VAL A 179 -23.65 17.27 3.45
C VAL A 179 -23.04 18.60 3.88
N ALA A 180 -21.82 18.91 3.42
CA ALA A 180 -21.18 20.20 3.68
C ALA A 180 -21.93 21.38 3.05
N GLN A 181 -22.49 21.22 1.84
CA GLN A 181 -23.27 22.26 1.17
C GLN A 181 -24.63 22.54 1.83
N ASN A 182 -25.30 21.51 2.37
CA ASN A 182 -26.63 21.64 2.95
C ASN A 182 -26.64 21.94 4.46
N TYR A 183 -25.47 22.17 5.07
CA TYR A 183 -25.32 22.44 6.49
C TYR A 183 -26.03 21.42 7.42
N SER A 184 -26.12 20.15 7.00
CA SER A 184 -27.04 19.20 7.63
C SER A 184 -26.50 18.59 8.92
N SER A 185 -25.42 17.79 8.83
CA SER A 185 -24.85 17.10 9.98
C SER A 185 -23.34 16.97 9.87
N VAL A 186 -22.65 17.57 10.84
CA VAL A 186 -21.19 17.53 10.97
C VAL A 186 -20.67 16.12 11.27
N TYR A 187 -21.41 15.34 12.06
CA TYR A 187 -21.03 13.96 12.38
C TYR A 187 -21.12 13.04 11.16
N LEU A 188 -22.13 13.24 10.32
CA LEU A 188 -22.25 12.53 9.05
C LEU A 188 -21.10 12.90 8.12
N GLY A 189 -20.73 14.18 8.04
CA GLY A 189 -19.56 14.63 7.29
C GLY A 189 -18.25 13.99 7.77
N ALA A 190 -18.04 13.89 9.08
CA ALA A 190 -16.85 13.25 9.66
C ALA A 190 -16.79 11.74 9.35
N PHE A 191 -17.93 11.04 9.44
CA PHE A 191 -18.02 9.63 9.07
C PHE A 191 -17.74 9.40 7.58
N LEU A 192 -18.33 10.23 6.71
CA LEU A 192 -18.13 10.15 5.27
C LEU A 192 -16.69 10.47 4.86
N HIS A 193 -16.04 11.40 5.56
CA HIS A 193 -14.61 11.66 5.38
C HIS A 193 -13.74 10.46 5.82
N ALA A 194 -14.11 9.80 6.93
CA ALA A 194 -13.45 8.56 7.36
C ALA A 194 -13.62 7.42 6.33
N LEU A 195 -14.81 7.27 5.75
CA LEU A 195 -15.07 6.30 4.68
C LEU A 195 -14.29 6.63 3.41
N GLY A 196 -14.18 7.91 3.06
CA GLY A 196 -13.39 8.40 1.94
C GLY A 196 -11.92 8.04 2.06
N LEU A 197 -11.34 8.27 3.25
CA LEU A 197 -9.97 7.88 3.58
C LEU A 197 -9.77 6.37 3.67
N PHE A 198 -10.76 5.63 4.15
CA PHE A 198 -10.69 4.19 4.11
C PHE A 198 -10.59 3.69 2.65
N GLY A 199 -11.41 4.23 1.75
CA GLY A 199 -11.38 3.89 0.32
C GLY A 199 -10.08 4.27 -0.38
N ILE A 200 -9.50 5.45 -0.10
CA ILE A 200 -8.29 5.93 -0.79
C ILE A 200 -7.09 4.98 -0.58
N THR A 201 -6.95 4.41 0.61
CA THR A 201 -5.89 3.47 0.94
C THR A 201 -6.02 2.16 0.16
N PHE A 202 -7.25 1.72 -0.14
CA PHE A 202 -7.47 0.54 -0.99
C PHE A 202 -7.13 0.75 -2.46
N VAL A 203 -7.10 2.01 -2.93
CA VAL A 203 -6.66 2.36 -4.29
C VAL A 203 -5.13 2.51 -4.35
N LEU A 204 -4.51 3.03 -3.28
CA LEU A 204 -3.06 3.31 -3.24
C LEU A 204 -2.20 2.11 -2.85
N CYS A 205 -2.68 1.27 -1.94
CA CYS A 205 -1.93 0.12 -1.42
C CYS A 205 -1.77 -1.09 -2.38
N PRO A 206 -2.57 -1.29 -3.45
CA PRO A 206 -2.34 -2.35 -4.42
C PRO A 206 -1.03 -2.22 -5.22
N ASP A 207 -0.34 -1.08 -5.13
CA ASP A 207 0.90 -0.82 -5.87
C ASP A 207 2.15 -0.82 -4.97
N ALA A 208 1.99 -0.67 -3.64
CA ALA A 208 3.08 -0.57 -2.65
C ALA A 208 3.56 -1.92 -2.14
#